data_AF-A0A1E4S6V2-F1
#
_entry.id   AF-A0A1E4S6V2-F1
#
_cell.length_a   1.000
_cell.length_b   1.000
_cell.length_c   1.000
_cell.angle_alpha   90.00
_cell.angle_beta   90.00
_cell.angle_gamma   90.00
#
_symmetry.space_group_name_H-M   'P 1'
#
loop_
_entity.id
_entity.type
_entity.pdbx_description
1 polymer ?
#
loop_
_entity_poly.entity_id
_entity_poly.type
_entity_poly.pdbx_seq_one_letter_code
_entity_poly.pdbx_strand_id
1 'polypeptide(L)'
;RKRREFKFNKGGKYIALGDEVRKQLALERAEQAVIEEKRSQGLLPDESLQEQKYAIPEQPLCEWWDTPFTEDYRELNEASISMYIQHPVPIMAPWESHLPPPKPLFLTKKEMKRIRRQARAEKYEEEQNKIKLGLAPPPPPKVKLNNLMNALTNEAIKDPTAVEQRVRREVQEREAKHIADNQSRKLSKEQRIEKKEEKIERDLQLGVYSAVFVIDKLEHPSHKFKVERNATQSRFVGSLLYCPEFVLVIVEGTEKNIRHYKRLMMNRIKWDESTSVDGHDMSLAGNQCQLVWEGPLNEPHFKKW
;
A
#
# COMPACT_ATOMS: atom_id res chain seq x y z
N ARG A 1 -48.45 21.47 22.82
CA ARG A 1 -48.12 20.02 22.94
C ARG A 1 -49.08 19.41 23.97
N LYS A 2 -49.96 18.48 23.59
CA LYS A 2 -50.86 17.80 24.53
C LYS A 2 -50.04 16.99 25.55
N ARG A 3 -50.39 17.10 26.84
CA ARG A 3 -49.72 16.43 27.96
C ARG A 3 -49.99 14.92 27.83
N ARG A 4 -48.94 14.09 27.84
CA ARG A 4 -49.10 12.63 27.84
C ARG A 4 -49.76 12.21 29.16
N GLU A 5 -50.96 11.64 29.07
CA GLU A 5 -51.69 11.11 30.22
C GLU A 5 -51.09 9.75 30.64
N PHE A 6 -51.00 9.53 31.96
CA PHE A 6 -50.54 8.26 32.53
C PHE A 6 -51.63 7.19 32.33
N LYS A 7 -51.43 6.30 31.35
CA LYS A 7 -52.31 5.16 31.09
C LYS A 7 -51.83 3.95 31.88
N PHE A 8 -52.54 3.59 32.94
CA PHE A 8 -52.30 2.35 33.66
C PHE A 8 -52.66 1.15 32.76
N ASN A 9 -51.72 0.24 32.56
CA ASN A 9 -52.01 -1.03 31.92
C ASN A 9 -52.67 -1.96 32.94
N LYS A 10 -53.69 -2.70 32.50
CA LYS A 10 -54.34 -3.72 33.33
C LYS A 10 -53.31 -4.76 33.76
N GLY A 11 -53.38 -5.21 35.02
CA GLY A 11 -52.51 -6.26 35.56
C GLY A 11 -52.58 -7.51 34.68
N GLY A 12 -51.42 -8.13 34.43
CA GLY A 12 -51.33 -9.34 33.59
C GLY A 12 -51.06 -9.10 32.10
N LYS A 13 -51.27 -7.89 31.56
CA LYS A 13 -51.02 -7.61 30.13
C LYS A 13 -49.58 -7.92 29.68
N TYR A 14 -48.59 -7.50 30.48
CA TYR A 14 -47.18 -7.76 30.18
C TYR A 14 -46.72 -9.17 30.59
N ILE A 15 -47.46 -9.83 31.49
CA ILE A 15 -47.20 -11.23 31.84
C ILE A 15 -47.60 -12.11 30.67
N ALA A 16 -48.80 -11.91 30.10
CA ALA A 16 -49.25 -12.61 28.89
C ALA A 16 -48.32 -12.38 27.70
N LEU A 17 -47.89 -11.13 27.47
CA LEU A 17 -46.93 -10.81 26.41
C LEU A 17 -45.57 -11.48 26.67
N GLY A 18 -45.12 -11.57 27.93
CA GLY A 18 -43.91 -12.29 28.30
C GLY A 18 -44.03 -13.81 28.12
N ASP A 19 -45.21 -14.38 28.37
CA ASP A 19 -45.50 -15.80 28.11
C ASP A 19 -45.52 -16.12 26.61
N GLU A 20 -46.09 -15.23 25.78
CA GLU A 20 -46.06 -15.35 24.32
C GLU A 20 -44.63 -15.30 23.78
N VAL A 21 -43.82 -14.34 24.23
CA VAL A 21 -42.40 -14.24 23.83
C VAL A 21 -41.61 -15.48 24.27
N ARG A 22 -41.85 -15.99 25.50
CA ARG A 22 -41.21 -17.23 25.97
C ARG A 22 -41.64 -18.44 25.15
N LYS A 23 -42.91 -18.51 24.74
CA LYS A 23 -43.42 -19.58 23.88
C LYS A 23 -42.81 -19.51 22.48
N GLN A 24 -42.69 -18.32 21.90
CA GLN A 24 -42.01 -18.11 20.62
C GLN A 24 -40.55 -18.54 20.69
N LEU A 25 -39.83 -18.10 21.73
CA LEU A 25 -38.42 -18.45 21.93
C LEU A 25 -38.21 -19.96 22.21
N ALA A 26 -39.16 -20.62 22.87
CA ALA A 26 -39.13 -22.06 23.05
C ALA A 26 -39.36 -22.81 21.74
N LEU A 27 -40.25 -22.29 20.89
CA LEU A 27 -40.54 -22.84 19.56
C LEU A 27 -39.34 -22.66 18.62
N GLU A 28 -38.73 -21.47 18.58
CA GLU A 28 -37.50 -21.19 17.83
C GLU A 28 -36.34 -22.11 18.26
N ARG A 29 -36.17 -22.34 19.57
CA ARG A 29 -35.16 -23.29 20.08
C ARG A 29 -35.44 -24.73 19.66
N ALA A 30 -36.71 -25.14 19.66
CA ALA A 30 -37.09 -26.47 19.20
C ALA A 30 -36.83 -26.63 17.69
N GLU A 31 -37.14 -25.60 16.89
CA GLU A 31 -36.83 -25.58 15.46
C GLU A 31 -35.31 -25.64 15.20
N GLN A 32 -34.51 -24.87 15.94
CA GLN A 32 -33.04 -24.92 15.86
C GLN A 32 -32.49 -26.31 16.22
N ALA A 33 -32.99 -26.93 17.29
CA ALA A 33 -32.57 -28.28 17.67
C ALA A 33 -32.89 -29.31 16.57
N VAL A 34 -34.06 -29.22 15.94
CA VAL A 34 -34.43 -30.08 14.81
C VAL A 34 -33.52 -29.84 13.60
N ILE A 35 -33.13 -28.59 13.34
CA ILE A 35 -32.18 -28.26 12.26
C ILE A 35 -30.79 -28.83 12.56
N GLU A 36 -30.30 -28.72 13.79
CA GLU A 36 -29.02 -29.28 14.21
C GLU A 36 -29.01 -30.81 14.13
N GLU A 37 -30.07 -31.48 14.55
CA GLU A 37 -30.23 -32.93 14.38
C GLU A 37 -30.18 -33.32 12.90
N LYS A 38 -30.95 -32.65 12.03
CA LYS A 38 -30.92 -32.89 10.58
C LYS A 38 -29.53 -32.62 9.97
N ARG A 39 -28.83 -31.59 10.44
CA ARG A 39 -27.45 -31.27 10.01
C ARG A 39 -26.47 -32.36 10.44
N SER A 40 -26.56 -32.84 11.69
CA SER A 40 -25.74 -33.95 12.19
C SER A 40 -25.99 -35.27 11.46
N GLN A 41 -27.22 -35.49 10.99
CA GLN A 41 -27.60 -36.64 10.16
C GLN A 41 -27.22 -36.46 8.68
N GLY A 42 -26.68 -35.30 8.28
CA GLY A 42 -26.29 -35.01 6.89
C GLY A 42 -27.48 -34.86 5.93
N LEU A 43 -28.69 -34.58 6.44
CA LEU A 43 -29.90 -34.40 5.62
C LEU A 43 -30.05 -32.98 5.06
N LEU A 44 -29.25 -32.04 5.55
CA LEU A 44 -29.22 -30.65 5.08
C LEU A 44 -27.88 -30.39 4.38
N PRO A 45 -27.89 -29.65 3.25
CA PRO A 45 -26.66 -29.26 2.57
C PRO A 45 -25.75 -28.43 3.47
N ASP A 46 -24.44 -28.67 3.40
CA ASP A 46 -23.46 -27.88 4.13
C ASP A 46 -23.33 -26.46 3.53
N GLU A 47 -23.68 -25.46 4.34
CA GLU A 47 -23.59 -24.04 3.96
C GLU A 47 -22.13 -23.56 3.87
N SER A 48 -21.21 -24.16 4.63
CA SER A 48 -19.80 -23.77 4.63
C SER A 48 -19.11 -24.12 3.30
N LEU A 49 -19.43 -25.29 2.77
CA LEU A 49 -18.98 -25.78 1.46
C LEU A 49 -19.87 -25.28 0.30
N GLN A 50 -20.94 -24.55 0.63
CA GLN A 50 -21.94 -24.05 -0.31
C GLN A 50 -22.59 -25.17 -1.15
N GLU A 51 -22.88 -26.31 -0.53
CA GLU A 51 -23.37 -27.51 -1.24
C GLU A 51 -24.70 -27.28 -1.96
N GLN A 52 -25.49 -26.32 -1.49
CA GLN A 52 -26.71 -25.86 -2.14
C GLN A 52 -26.50 -25.46 -3.60
N LYS A 53 -25.30 -24.97 -3.96
CA LYS A 53 -24.94 -24.57 -5.33
C LYS A 53 -24.70 -25.75 -6.28
N TYR A 54 -24.50 -26.97 -5.76
CA TYR A 54 -24.37 -28.16 -6.59
C TYR A 54 -25.74 -28.72 -7.03
N ALA A 55 -26.85 -28.14 -6.57
CA ALA A 55 -28.17 -28.48 -7.07
C ALA A 55 -28.25 -28.12 -8.56
N ILE A 56 -28.58 -29.11 -9.39
CA ILE A 56 -28.76 -28.92 -10.83
C ILE A 56 -30.05 -28.11 -11.02
N PRO A 57 -29.99 -26.88 -11.57
CA PRO A 57 -31.21 -26.14 -11.87
C PRO A 57 -31.98 -26.82 -13.01
N GLU A 58 -33.29 -26.54 -13.09
CA GLU A 58 -34.10 -26.99 -14.22
C GLU A 58 -33.51 -26.43 -15.52
N GLN A 59 -33.20 -27.34 -16.47
CA GLN A 59 -32.57 -26.97 -17.73
C GLN A 59 -33.59 -26.19 -18.57
N PRO A 60 -33.25 -24.98 -19.05
CA PRO A 60 -34.15 -24.24 -19.94
C PRO A 60 -34.32 -25.01 -21.26
N LEU A 61 -35.48 -24.88 -21.90
CA LEU A 61 -35.79 -25.54 -23.17
C LEU A 61 -34.88 -25.05 -24.32
N CYS A 62 -34.42 -23.80 -24.23
CA CYS A 62 -33.52 -23.17 -25.18
C CYS A 62 -32.44 -22.37 -24.43
N GLU A 63 -31.20 -22.49 -24.90
CA GLU A 63 -30.08 -21.74 -24.34
C GLU A 63 -30.19 -20.25 -24.69
N TRP A 64 -29.70 -19.38 -23.81
CA TRP A 64 -29.89 -17.93 -23.95
C TRP A 64 -29.33 -17.33 -25.25
N TRP A 65 -28.29 -17.94 -25.83
CA TRP A 65 -27.69 -17.49 -27.10
C TRP A 65 -28.51 -17.90 -28.33
N ASP A 66 -29.38 -18.90 -28.20
CA ASP A 66 -30.29 -19.40 -29.25
C ASP A 66 -31.66 -18.73 -29.23
N THR A 67 -32.02 -18.07 -28.12
CA THR A 67 -33.30 -17.35 -27.98
C THR A 67 -33.66 -16.39 -29.13
N PRO A 68 -32.71 -15.71 -29.82
CA PRO A 68 -33.05 -14.86 -30.96
C PRO A 68 -33.41 -15.66 -32.24
N PHE A 69 -33.07 -16.95 -32.28
CA PHE A 69 -33.22 -17.82 -33.44
C PHE A 69 -34.32 -18.86 -33.25
N THR A 70 -34.56 -19.34 -32.03
CA THR A 70 -35.57 -20.37 -31.74
C THR A 70 -36.04 -20.31 -30.29
N GLU A 71 -37.29 -20.67 -30.04
CA GLU A 71 -37.86 -20.76 -28.69
C GLU A 71 -37.63 -22.15 -28.06
N ASP A 72 -37.74 -23.22 -28.85
CA ASP A 72 -37.71 -24.64 -28.38
C ASP A 72 -36.92 -25.57 -29.35
N TYR A 73 -36.05 -25.04 -30.20
CA TYR A 73 -35.30 -25.76 -31.26
C TYR A 73 -36.15 -26.44 -32.35
N ARG A 74 -37.48 -26.30 -32.30
CA ARG A 74 -38.41 -26.90 -33.27
C ARG A 74 -38.62 -26.06 -34.52
N GLU A 75 -38.61 -24.73 -34.35
CA GLU A 75 -38.85 -23.78 -35.43
C GLU A 75 -37.73 -22.74 -35.43
N LEU A 76 -37.12 -22.53 -36.61
CA LEU A 76 -36.05 -21.55 -36.80
C LEU A 76 -36.64 -20.24 -37.34
N ASN A 77 -36.34 -19.14 -36.68
CA ASN A 77 -36.66 -17.81 -37.15
C ASN A 77 -35.61 -17.34 -38.17
N GLU A 78 -35.80 -17.71 -39.44
CA GLU A 78 -34.86 -17.38 -40.53
C GLU A 78 -34.66 -15.86 -40.73
N ALA A 79 -35.59 -15.02 -40.24
CA ALA A 79 -35.50 -13.56 -40.35
C ALA A 79 -34.38 -12.95 -39.51
N SER A 80 -33.89 -13.63 -38.46
CA SER A 80 -32.78 -13.15 -37.63
C SER A 80 -31.40 -13.51 -38.17
N ILE A 81 -31.32 -14.37 -39.20
CA ILE A 81 -30.07 -14.81 -39.81
C ILE A 81 -29.78 -13.97 -41.05
N SER A 82 -28.58 -13.39 -41.12
CA SER A 82 -28.11 -12.62 -42.26
C SER A 82 -26.83 -13.22 -42.85
N MET A 83 -26.59 -12.99 -44.14
CA MET A 83 -25.37 -13.41 -44.84
C MET A 83 -24.12 -12.59 -44.40
N TYR A 84 -24.32 -11.44 -43.75
CA TYR A 84 -23.22 -10.56 -43.35
C TYR A 84 -22.49 -11.05 -42.10
N ILE A 85 -21.15 -11.04 -42.16
CA ILE A 85 -20.28 -11.41 -41.04
C ILE A 85 -19.93 -10.14 -40.25
N GLN A 86 -20.35 -10.08 -38.99
CA GLN A 86 -19.96 -9.00 -38.08
C GLN A 86 -18.52 -9.20 -37.62
N HIS A 87 -17.69 -8.17 -37.78
CA HIS A 87 -16.37 -8.12 -37.16
C HIS A 87 -16.52 -7.47 -35.78
N PRO A 88 -16.11 -8.14 -34.68
CA PRO A 88 -16.24 -7.58 -33.34
C PRO A 88 -15.39 -6.32 -33.21
N VAL A 89 -15.81 -5.40 -32.33
CA VAL A 89 -15.06 -4.17 -32.04
C VAL A 89 -13.69 -4.55 -31.45
N PRO A 90 -12.57 -4.06 -32.02
CA PRO A 90 -11.26 -4.28 -31.43
C PRO A 90 -11.21 -3.67 -30.02
N ILE A 91 -11.07 -4.52 -29.00
CA ILE A 91 -10.89 -4.09 -27.61
C ILE A 91 -9.39 -3.90 -27.38
N MET A 92 -8.99 -2.72 -26.91
CA MET A 92 -7.60 -2.48 -26.52
C MET A 92 -7.21 -3.40 -25.38
N ALA A 93 -5.98 -3.90 -25.44
CA ALA A 93 -5.50 -4.80 -24.42
C ALA A 93 -5.38 -4.08 -23.06
N PRO A 94 -5.82 -4.67 -21.94
CA PRO A 94 -5.77 -4.01 -20.63
C PRO A 94 -4.36 -3.55 -20.22
N TRP A 95 -3.32 -4.24 -20.68
CA TRP A 95 -1.91 -3.91 -20.39
C TRP A 95 -1.34 -2.75 -21.21
N GLU A 96 -1.99 -2.33 -22.30
CA GLU A 96 -1.55 -1.16 -23.09
C GLU A 96 -1.65 0.14 -22.27
N SER A 97 -2.56 0.19 -21.30
CA SER A 97 -2.70 1.27 -20.33
C SER A 97 -1.48 1.41 -19.41
N HIS A 98 -0.78 0.30 -19.15
CA HIS A 98 0.33 0.20 -18.19
C HIS A 98 1.68 0.00 -18.87
N LEU A 99 1.87 0.58 -20.06
CA LEU A 99 3.14 0.49 -20.77
C LEU A 99 4.28 1.06 -19.90
N PRO A 100 5.38 0.31 -19.72
CA PRO A 100 6.50 0.80 -18.94
C PRO A 100 7.06 2.07 -19.60
N PRO A 101 7.53 3.04 -18.80
CA PRO A 101 8.12 4.24 -19.34
C PRO A 101 9.30 3.90 -20.27
N PRO A 102 9.59 4.75 -21.27
CA PRO A 102 10.71 4.51 -22.17
C PRO A 102 12.00 4.29 -21.38
N LYS A 103 12.76 3.27 -21.78
CA LYS A 103 13.98 2.88 -21.06
C LYS A 103 14.93 4.09 -20.95
N PRO A 104 15.41 4.42 -19.74
CA PRO A 104 16.31 5.55 -19.59
C PRO A 104 17.62 5.31 -20.36
N LEU A 105 18.16 6.37 -20.95
CA LEU A 105 19.45 6.33 -21.64
C LEU A 105 20.58 6.21 -20.63
N PHE A 106 21.29 5.09 -20.65
CA PHE A 106 22.46 4.86 -19.82
C PHE A 106 23.71 5.34 -20.55
N LEU A 107 24.42 6.28 -19.94
CA LEU A 107 25.68 6.78 -20.48
C LEU A 107 26.84 5.88 -20.06
N THR A 108 27.87 5.79 -20.90
CA THR A 108 29.12 5.13 -20.50
C THR A 108 29.90 5.99 -19.51
N LYS A 109 30.79 5.38 -18.70
CA LYS A 109 31.67 6.15 -17.79
C LYS A 109 32.50 7.21 -18.52
N LYS A 110 32.88 6.95 -19.78
CA LYS A 110 33.62 7.90 -20.63
C LYS A 110 32.77 9.11 -21.01
N GLU A 111 31.51 8.88 -21.40
CA GLU A 111 30.54 9.95 -21.70
C GLU A 111 30.20 10.77 -20.46
N MET A 112 29.92 10.12 -19.32
CA MET A 112 29.68 10.82 -18.05
C MET A 112 30.87 11.72 -17.67
N LYS A 113 32.11 11.23 -17.86
CA LYS A 113 33.33 12.01 -17.63
C LYS A 113 33.46 13.18 -18.62
N ARG A 114 33.07 12.98 -19.88
CA ARG A 114 33.06 14.04 -20.92
C ARG A 114 32.08 15.14 -20.56
N ILE A 115 30.82 14.80 -20.28
CA ILE A 115 29.76 15.75 -19.90
C ILE A 115 30.17 16.53 -18.64
N ARG A 116 30.64 15.83 -17.60
CA ARG A 116 31.12 16.48 -16.37
C ARG A 116 32.29 17.43 -16.63
N ARG A 117 33.21 17.08 -17.54
CA ARG A 117 34.34 17.95 -17.89
C ARG A 117 33.87 19.19 -18.64
N GLN A 118 32.99 19.03 -19.62
CA GLN A 118 32.43 20.14 -20.40
C GLN A 118 31.65 21.10 -19.49
N ALA A 119 30.73 20.60 -18.65
CA ALA A 119 29.96 21.44 -17.73
C ALA A 119 30.84 22.19 -16.71
N ARG A 120 31.98 21.59 -16.29
CA ARG A 120 32.95 22.29 -15.44
C ARG A 120 33.76 23.34 -16.19
N ALA A 121 34.11 23.07 -17.45
CA ALA A 121 34.84 24.02 -18.29
C ALA A 121 33.96 25.24 -18.59
N GLU A 122 32.71 25.01 -18.99
CA GLU A 122 31.70 26.06 -19.22
C GLU A 122 31.49 26.92 -17.97
N LYS A 123 31.24 26.30 -16.81
CA LYS A 123 31.10 27.05 -15.55
C LYS A 123 32.36 27.87 -15.20
N TYR A 124 33.55 27.33 -15.46
CA TYR A 124 34.80 28.05 -15.20
C TYR A 124 35.00 29.21 -16.18
N GLU A 125 34.66 29.01 -17.45
CA GLU A 125 34.68 30.04 -18.48
C GLU A 125 33.67 31.16 -18.16
N GLU A 126 32.47 30.84 -17.70
CA GLU A 126 31.49 31.82 -17.20
C GLU A 126 32.02 32.64 -16.02
N GLU A 127 32.64 31.98 -15.03
CA GLU A 127 33.27 32.66 -13.89
C GLU A 127 34.41 33.59 -14.33
N GLN A 128 35.28 33.13 -15.23
CA GLN A 128 36.34 33.94 -15.81
C GLN A 128 35.81 35.12 -16.61
N ASN A 129 34.79 34.91 -17.44
CA ASN A 129 34.16 35.97 -18.22
C ASN A 129 33.51 37.02 -17.30
N LYS A 130 32.89 36.61 -16.19
CA LYS A 130 32.39 37.53 -15.14
C LYS A 130 33.50 38.38 -14.53
N ILE A 131 34.65 37.77 -14.23
CA ILE A 131 35.81 38.50 -13.69
C ILE A 131 36.37 39.47 -14.73
N LYS A 132 36.51 39.03 -15.99
CA LYS A 132 37.01 39.84 -17.11
C LYS A 132 36.11 41.04 -17.40
N LEU A 133 34.80 40.88 -17.25
CA LEU A 133 33.82 41.95 -17.38
C LEU A 133 33.73 42.86 -16.14
N GLY A 134 34.44 42.52 -15.04
CA GLY A 134 34.43 43.29 -13.80
C GLY A 134 33.18 43.09 -12.92
N LEU A 135 32.31 42.12 -13.25
CA LEU A 135 31.11 41.82 -12.48
C LEU A 135 31.40 41.04 -11.19
N ALA A 136 32.55 40.36 -11.11
CA ALA A 136 32.99 39.62 -9.93
C ALA A 136 34.46 39.94 -9.62
N PRO A 137 34.83 40.17 -8.35
CA PRO A 137 36.23 40.34 -7.98
C PRO A 137 36.99 39.01 -8.12
N PRO A 138 38.31 39.07 -8.39
CA PRO A 138 39.13 37.86 -8.40
C PRO A 138 39.12 37.18 -7.02
N PRO A 139 38.99 35.84 -6.96
CA PRO A 139 38.92 35.14 -5.69
C PRO A 139 40.25 35.27 -4.92
N PRO A 140 40.22 35.52 -3.59
CA PRO A 140 41.43 35.59 -2.77
C PRO A 140 42.15 34.23 -2.69
N PRO A 141 43.47 34.20 -2.42
CA PRO A 141 44.23 32.97 -2.34
C PRO A 141 43.73 32.07 -1.20
N LYS A 142 43.58 30.78 -1.47
CA LYS A 142 43.10 29.82 -0.46
C LYS A 142 44.21 29.46 0.52
N VAL A 143 44.20 30.07 1.70
CA VAL A 143 45.16 29.77 2.77
C VAL A 143 44.67 28.62 3.66
N LYS A 144 45.60 27.74 4.08
CA LYS A 144 45.39 26.68 5.07
C LYS A 144 46.46 26.83 6.16
N LEU A 145 46.24 26.31 7.36
CA LEU A 145 47.25 26.32 8.43
C LEU A 145 48.60 25.73 7.97
N ASN A 146 48.57 24.61 7.25
CA ASN A 146 49.79 23.98 6.70
C ASN A 146 50.49 24.84 5.62
N ASN A 147 49.76 25.74 4.95
CA ASN A 147 50.29 26.61 3.88
C ASN A 147 50.47 28.06 4.35
N LEU A 148 50.31 28.33 5.66
CA LEU A 148 50.32 29.67 6.23
C LEU A 148 51.68 30.34 6.02
N MET A 149 52.75 29.62 6.40
CA MET A 149 54.11 30.14 6.28
C MET A 149 54.50 30.42 4.83
N ASN A 150 54.07 29.61 3.86
CA ASN A 150 54.43 29.81 2.45
C ASN A 150 53.59 30.90 1.75
N ALA A 151 52.32 31.05 2.12
CA ALA A 151 51.39 31.98 1.46
C ALA A 151 51.44 33.41 2.04
N LEU A 152 51.76 33.54 3.33
CA LEU A 152 51.75 34.80 4.07
C LEU A 152 53.06 35.01 4.83
N THR A 153 54.21 34.64 4.24
CA THR A 153 55.55 34.74 4.85
C THR A 153 55.78 36.11 5.53
N ASN A 154 55.60 37.20 4.78
CA ASN A 154 55.92 38.55 5.24
C ASN A 154 54.98 39.06 6.34
N GLU A 155 53.72 38.58 6.38
CA GLU A 155 52.74 38.93 7.42
C GLU A 155 52.90 38.04 8.66
N ALA A 156 53.15 36.74 8.45
CA ALA A 156 53.30 35.74 9.51
C ALA A 156 54.57 35.97 10.36
N ILE A 157 55.63 36.54 9.78
CA ILE A 157 56.85 36.92 10.52
C ILE A 157 56.59 38.11 11.46
N LYS A 158 55.68 39.03 11.10
CA LYS A 158 55.36 40.20 11.92
C LYS A 158 54.46 39.83 13.10
N ASP A 159 53.33 39.17 12.83
CA ASP A 159 52.34 38.82 13.85
C ASP A 159 51.80 37.38 13.63
N PRO A 160 52.48 36.35 14.14
CA PRO A 160 52.13 34.95 13.86
C PRO A 160 50.73 34.56 14.38
N THR A 161 50.35 35.05 15.56
CA THR A 161 49.06 34.74 16.19
C THR A 161 47.88 35.36 15.43
N ALA A 162 48.02 36.60 14.95
CA ALA A 162 46.96 37.29 14.22
C ALA A 162 46.71 36.63 12.85
N VAL A 163 47.77 36.26 12.15
CA VAL A 163 47.69 35.55 10.86
C VAL A 163 47.10 34.15 11.06
N GLU A 164 47.46 33.44 12.12
CA GLU A 164 46.87 32.14 12.44
C GLU A 164 45.36 32.25 12.69
N GLN A 165 44.93 33.21 13.51
CA GLN A 165 43.52 33.45 13.79
C GLN A 165 42.74 33.80 12.53
N ARG A 166 43.31 34.65 11.65
CA ARG A 166 42.71 34.99 10.35
C ARG A 166 42.51 33.75 9.49
N VAL A 167 43.53 32.90 9.35
CA VAL A 167 43.45 31.66 8.55
C VAL A 167 42.47 30.66 9.16
N ARG A 168 42.43 30.53 10.50
CA ARG A 168 41.44 29.69 11.20
C ARG A 168 40.02 30.19 10.91
N ARG A 169 39.78 31.50 10.97
CA ARG A 169 38.49 32.11 10.63
C ARG A 169 38.09 31.83 9.19
N GLU A 170 38.99 32.03 8.22
CA GLU A 170 38.72 31.73 6.80
C GLU A 170 38.44 30.24 6.56
N VAL A 171 39.13 29.34 7.27
CA VAL A 171 38.85 27.89 7.22
C VAL A 171 37.46 27.59 7.78
N GLN A 172 37.12 28.17 8.93
CA GLN A 172 35.82 28.02 9.58
C GLN A 172 34.69 28.60 8.73
N GLU A 173 34.88 29.77 8.11
CA GLU A 173 33.93 30.37 7.18
C GLU A 173 33.69 29.46 5.96
N ARG A 174 34.74 28.85 5.41
CA ARG A 174 34.61 27.89 4.31
C ARG A 174 33.83 26.64 4.72
N GLU A 175 34.08 26.14 5.92
CA GLU A 175 33.34 25.01 6.47
C GLU A 175 31.87 25.36 6.74
N ALA A 176 31.62 26.50 7.38
CA ALA A 176 30.28 27.00 7.66
C ALA A 176 29.49 27.22 6.36
N LYS A 177 30.11 27.79 5.32
CA LYS A 177 29.49 27.94 4.00
C LYS A 177 29.13 26.59 3.38
N HIS A 178 30.03 25.61 3.45
CA HIS A 178 29.75 24.25 2.96
C HIS A 178 28.57 23.60 3.71
N ILE A 179 28.52 23.75 5.04
CA ILE A 179 27.42 23.24 5.86
C ILE A 179 26.11 23.96 5.52
N ALA A 180 26.12 25.29 5.40
CA ALA A 180 24.96 26.10 5.03
C ALA A 180 24.43 25.72 3.63
N ASP A 181 25.32 25.54 2.65
CA ASP A 181 24.97 25.08 1.30
C ASP A 181 24.37 23.66 1.30
N ASN A 182 24.82 22.78 2.20
CA ASN A 182 24.23 21.45 2.34
C ASN A 182 22.88 21.49 3.05
N GLN A 183 22.73 22.37 4.03
CA GLN A 183 21.47 22.59 4.72
C GLN A 183 20.42 23.20 3.79
N SER A 184 20.79 24.15 2.94
CA SER A 184 19.86 24.75 1.96
C SER A 184 19.39 23.76 0.89
N ARG A 185 20.24 22.79 0.50
CA ARG A 185 19.85 21.69 -0.42
C ARG A 185 19.10 20.55 0.27
N LYS A 186 19.12 20.46 1.60
CA LYS A 186 18.51 19.36 2.34
C LYS A 186 16.99 19.54 2.32
N LEU A 187 16.30 18.58 1.69
CA LEU A 187 14.83 18.58 1.70
C LEU A 187 14.29 18.63 3.13
N SER A 188 13.29 19.49 3.34
CA SER A 188 12.54 19.58 4.58
C SER A 188 11.83 18.24 4.88
N LYS A 189 11.34 18.07 6.11
CA LYS A 189 10.60 16.85 6.47
C LYS A 189 9.34 16.69 5.62
N GLU A 190 8.65 17.79 5.35
CA GLU A 190 7.43 17.84 4.54
C GLU A 190 7.72 17.48 3.08
N GLN A 191 8.72 18.11 2.47
CA GLN A 191 9.15 17.80 1.10
C GLN A 191 9.57 16.33 0.91
N ARG A 192 10.13 15.70 1.95
CA ARG A 192 10.47 14.27 1.91
C ARG A 192 9.24 13.38 1.95
N ILE A 193 8.18 13.80 2.63
CA ILE A 193 6.91 13.06 2.68
C ILE A 193 6.21 13.19 1.33
N GLU A 194 6.07 14.40 0.82
CA GLU A 194 5.50 14.69 -0.51
C GLU A 194 6.20 13.89 -1.61
N LYS A 195 7.54 13.94 -1.66
CA LYS A 195 8.32 13.15 -2.63
C LYS A 195 8.12 11.63 -2.52
N LYS A 196 7.78 11.11 -1.32
CA LYS A 196 7.42 9.70 -1.14
C LYS A 196 6.00 9.43 -1.60
N GLU A 197 5.07 10.35 -1.35
CA GLU A 197 3.68 10.25 -1.79
C GLU A 197 3.57 10.28 -3.31
N GLU A 198 4.22 11.24 -3.97
CA GLU A 198 4.33 11.29 -5.45
C GLU A 198 4.92 10.00 -6.03
N LYS A 199 5.85 9.37 -5.30
CA LYS A 199 6.44 8.11 -5.73
C LYS A 199 5.44 6.96 -5.65
N ILE A 200 4.69 6.86 -4.55
CA ILE A 200 3.66 5.84 -4.40
C ILE A 200 2.57 6.05 -5.45
N GLU A 201 2.15 7.28 -5.70
CA GLU A 201 1.14 7.61 -6.72
C GLU A 201 1.60 7.25 -8.13
N ARG A 202 2.85 7.62 -8.51
CA ARG A 202 3.43 7.17 -9.79
C ARG A 202 3.53 5.65 -9.90
N ASP A 203 3.89 4.97 -8.81
CA ASP A 203 4.00 3.51 -8.80
C ASP A 203 2.59 2.85 -8.85
N LEU A 204 1.53 3.50 -8.34
CA LEU A 204 0.13 3.04 -8.44
C LEU A 204 -0.43 3.17 -9.86
N GLN A 205 -0.01 4.18 -10.62
CA GLN A 205 -0.41 4.37 -12.02
C GLN A 205 0.03 3.20 -12.93
N LEU A 206 1.10 2.49 -12.55
CA LEU A 206 1.58 1.31 -13.28
C LEU A 206 0.69 0.08 -13.08
N GLY A 207 -0.21 0.11 -12.11
CA GLY A 207 -1.13 -0.98 -11.81
C GLY A 207 -1.27 -1.22 -10.31
N VAL A 208 -2.42 -1.77 -9.93
CA VAL A 208 -2.70 -2.20 -8.57
C VAL A 208 -2.36 -3.67 -8.46
N TYR A 209 -1.76 -4.03 -7.33
CA TYR A 209 -1.45 -5.39 -6.97
C TYR A 209 -2.15 -5.69 -5.65
N SER A 210 -2.48 -6.95 -5.42
CA SER A 210 -3.09 -7.36 -4.16
C SER A 210 -2.50 -8.67 -3.66
N ALA A 211 -2.52 -8.81 -2.34
CA ALA A 211 -2.01 -9.98 -1.63
C ALA A 211 -2.94 -10.30 -0.46
N VAL A 212 -3.26 -11.58 -0.32
CA VAL A 212 -4.15 -12.11 0.71
C VAL A 212 -3.39 -13.10 1.56
N PHE A 213 -3.34 -12.83 2.86
CA PHE A 213 -2.69 -13.68 3.85
C PHE A 213 -3.71 -14.26 4.81
N VAL A 214 -3.48 -15.49 5.23
CA VAL A 214 -4.21 -16.17 6.31
C VAL A 214 -3.24 -16.39 7.46
N ILE A 215 -3.67 -16.04 8.67
CA ILE A 215 -2.93 -16.21 9.92
C ILE A 215 -3.81 -16.97 10.88
N ASP A 216 -3.32 -18.00 11.57
CA ASP A 216 -4.20 -18.77 12.47
C ASP A 216 -4.66 -17.91 13.66
N LYS A 217 -3.72 -17.23 14.34
CA LYS A 217 -4.02 -16.37 15.49
C LYS A 217 -3.26 -15.04 15.44
N LEU A 218 -4.00 -13.92 15.56
CA LEU A 218 -3.45 -12.56 15.61
C LEU A 218 -3.79 -11.86 16.92
N GLU A 219 -3.42 -12.47 18.04
CA GLU A 219 -3.70 -11.93 19.38
C GLU A 219 -2.52 -11.11 19.93
N HIS A 220 -1.30 -11.41 19.48
CA HIS A 220 -0.08 -10.75 19.95
C HIS A 220 -0.06 -9.24 19.58
N PRO A 221 0.01 -8.30 20.55
CA PRO A 221 -0.04 -6.86 20.28
C PRO A 221 1.06 -6.35 19.33
N SER A 222 2.30 -6.83 19.50
CA SER A 222 3.41 -6.53 18.57
C SER A 222 3.16 -7.02 17.14
N HIS A 223 2.62 -8.23 16.94
CA HIS A 223 2.29 -8.72 15.60
C HIS A 223 1.20 -7.87 14.96
N LYS A 224 0.11 -7.61 15.69
CA LYS A 224 -0.97 -6.71 15.26
C LYS A 224 -0.44 -5.33 14.89
N PHE A 225 0.38 -4.72 15.76
CA PHE A 225 0.99 -3.42 15.49
C PHE A 225 1.88 -3.44 14.24
N LYS A 226 2.69 -4.48 14.04
CA LYS A 226 3.54 -4.61 12.84
C LYS A 226 2.68 -4.72 11.58
N VAL A 227 1.65 -5.57 11.57
CA VAL A 227 0.72 -5.76 10.44
C VAL A 227 0.05 -4.43 10.07
N GLU A 228 -0.56 -3.77 11.05
CA GLU A 228 -1.33 -2.54 10.85
C GLU A 228 -0.42 -1.35 10.49
N ARG A 229 0.65 -1.13 11.26
CA ARG A 229 1.53 0.03 11.06
C ARG A 229 2.25 0.00 9.71
N ASN A 230 2.70 -1.19 9.27
CA ASN A 230 3.35 -1.32 7.97
C ASN A 230 2.36 -1.14 6.82
N ALA A 231 1.10 -1.55 7.02
CA ALA A 231 0.06 -1.31 6.02
C ALA A 231 -0.26 0.18 5.88
N THR A 232 -0.41 0.90 6.99
CA THR A 232 -0.60 2.36 6.98
C THR A 232 0.61 3.09 6.38
N GLN A 233 1.83 2.72 6.75
CA GLN A 233 3.07 3.34 6.26
C GLN A 233 3.28 3.15 4.75
N SER A 234 2.84 2.01 4.22
CA SER A 234 2.94 1.68 2.80
C SER A 234 1.75 2.21 1.98
N ARG A 235 0.79 2.90 2.64
CA ARG A 235 -0.46 3.41 2.05
C ARG A 235 -1.24 2.33 1.33
N PHE A 236 -1.31 1.14 1.92
CA PHE A 236 -2.18 0.10 1.40
C PHE A 236 -3.65 0.43 1.63
N VAL A 237 -4.48 -0.18 0.81
CA VAL A 237 -5.92 -0.21 0.94
C VAL A 237 -6.33 -1.66 1.14
N GLY A 238 -7.35 -1.96 1.95
CA GLY A 238 -7.61 -3.36 2.27
C GLY A 238 -8.49 -3.55 3.49
N SER A 239 -8.38 -4.72 4.10
CA SER A 239 -9.14 -5.09 5.28
C SER A 239 -8.45 -6.18 6.08
N LEU A 240 -8.70 -6.16 7.39
CA LEU A 240 -8.34 -7.20 8.33
C LEU A 240 -9.63 -7.82 8.89
N LEU A 241 -9.87 -9.10 8.61
CA LEU A 241 -11.05 -9.82 9.06
C LEU A 241 -10.66 -10.86 10.12
N TYR A 242 -11.28 -10.78 11.29
CA TYR A 242 -11.13 -11.79 12.33
C TYR A 242 -12.23 -12.83 12.16
N CYS A 243 -11.86 -14.03 11.73
CA CYS A 243 -12.72 -15.21 11.78
C CYS A 243 -12.40 -16.03 13.04
N PRO A 244 -13.30 -16.91 13.51
CA PRO A 244 -13.06 -17.73 14.70
C PRO A 244 -11.85 -18.66 14.58
N GLU A 245 -11.57 -19.15 13.37
CA GLU A 245 -10.50 -20.12 13.11
C GLU A 245 -9.19 -19.48 12.63
N PHE A 246 -9.28 -18.33 11.94
CA PHE A 246 -8.14 -17.65 11.36
C PHE A 246 -8.43 -16.15 11.16
N VAL A 247 -7.40 -15.40 10.84
CA VAL A 247 -7.46 -13.97 10.50
C VAL A 247 -7.05 -13.80 9.05
N LEU A 248 -7.92 -13.17 8.26
CA LEU A 248 -7.68 -12.86 6.87
C LEU A 248 -7.16 -11.42 6.74
N VAL A 249 -6.04 -11.26 6.05
CA VAL A 249 -5.40 -9.97 5.79
C VAL A 249 -5.39 -9.73 4.29
N ILE A 250 -6.20 -8.78 3.82
CA ILE A 250 -6.30 -8.44 2.40
C ILE A 250 -5.65 -7.08 2.19
N VAL A 251 -4.61 -7.03 1.36
CA VAL A 251 -3.79 -5.83 1.13
C VAL A 251 -3.71 -5.53 -0.36
N GLU A 252 -4.11 -4.33 -0.75
CA GLU A 252 -4.02 -3.80 -2.11
C GLU A 252 -3.09 -2.58 -2.15
N GLY A 253 -2.26 -2.49 -3.19
CA GLY A 253 -1.40 -1.34 -3.44
C GLY A 253 -0.34 -1.61 -4.50
N THR A 254 0.82 -0.96 -4.39
CA THR A 254 1.88 -1.12 -5.40
C THR A 254 2.59 -2.47 -5.26
N GLU A 255 2.97 -3.06 -6.39
CA GLU A 255 3.68 -4.35 -6.45
C GLU A 255 4.94 -4.35 -5.57
N LYS A 256 5.70 -3.25 -5.61
CA LYS A 256 6.92 -3.10 -4.82
C LYS A 256 6.64 -3.11 -3.32
N ASN A 257 5.61 -2.40 -2.88
CA ASN A 257 5.25 -2.36 -1.47
C ASN A 257 4.71 -3.72 -1.03
N ILE A 258 3.89 -4.38 -1.85
CA ILE A 258 3.39 -5.73 -1.56
C ILE A 258 4.54 -6.73 -1.42
N ARG A 259 5.55 -6.67 -2.29
CA ARG A 259 6.74 -7.52 -2.16
C ARG A 259 7.50 -7.25 -0.85
N HIS A 260 7.52 -6.00 -0.37
CA HIS A 260 8.09 -5.68 0.95
C HIS A 260 7.24 -6.23 2.09
N TYR A 261 5.92 -6.10 1.98
CA TYR A 261 4.96 -6.59 2.97
C TYR A 261 4.94 -8.11 3.05
N LYS A 262 5.00 -8.82 1.92
CA LYS A 262 5.17 -10.28 1.86
C LYS A 262 6.41 -10.73 2.64
N ARG A 263 7.54 -10.05 2.50
CA ARG A 263 8.75 -10.35 3.31
C ARG A 263 8.55 -10.05 4.80
N LEU A 264 7.78 -9.02 5.13
CA LEU A 264 7.42 -8.74 6.52
C LEU A 264 6.60 -9.90 7.10
N MET A 265 5.51 -10.26 6.43
CA MET A 265 4.55 -11.27 6.87
C MET A 265 5.17 -12.66 6.92
N MET A 266 5.90 -13.08 5.88
CA MET A 266 6.40 -14.45 5.78
C MET A 266 7.75 -14.67 6.50
N ASN A 267 8.63 -13.66 6.53
CA ASN A 267 10.03 -13.88 6.95
C ASN A 267 10.44 -13.12 8.22
N ARG A 268 9.86 -11.94 8.48
CA ARG A 268 10.33 -11.05 9.57
C ARG A 268 9.50 -11.18 10.84
N ILE A 269 8.21 -11.43 10.71
CA ILE A 269 7.35 -11.74 11.84
C ILE A 269 7.49 -13.24 12.10
N LYS A 270 7.86 -13.58 13.32
CA LYS A 270 7.90 -14.97 13.78
C LYS A 270 6.61 -15.26 14.51
N TRP A 271 5.72 -15.98 13.85
CA TRP A 271 4.34 -16.18 14.30
C TRP A 271 4.23 -17.15 15.47
N ASP A 272 5.24 -17.98 15.65
CA ASP A 272 5.41 -19.02 16.67
C ASP A 272 6.00 -18.51 18.00
N GLU A 273 6.49 -17.26 18.06
CA GLU A 273 7.07 -16.70 19.29
C GLU A 273 5.98 -16.45 20.35
N SER A 274 5.92 -17.32 21.36
CA SER A 274 5.11 -17.12 22.57
C SER A 274 5.61 -15.94 23.38
N THR A 275 4.72 -15.02 23.74
CA THR A 275 5.06 -13.88 24.60
C THR A 275 4.04 -13.79 25.74
N SER A 276 4.55 -13.53 26.94
CA SER A 276 3.72 -13.19 28.09
C SER A 276 3.33 -11.71 27.99
N VAL A 277 2.04 -11.44 27.83
CA VAL A 277 1.50 -10.07 27.82
C VAL A 277 0.59 -9.95 29.04
N ASP A 278 0.86 -8.95 29.89
CA ASP A 278 0.07 -8.68 31.10
C ASP A 278 -0.10 -9.87 32.07
N GLY A 279 0.88 -10.79 32.12
CA GLY A 279 0.86 -11.96 33.00
C GLY A 279 -0.01 -13.13 32.50
N HIS A 280 -0.48 -13.08 31.25
CA HIS A 280 -1.05 -14.23 30.57
C HIS A 280 -0.06 -14.78 29.54
N ASP A 281 0.32 -16.04 29.73
CA ASP A 281 1.14 -16.79 28.78
C ASP A 281 0.26 -17.24 27.62
N MET A 282 0.44 -16.58 26.48
CA MET A 282 -0.25 -16.91 25.24
C MET A 282 0.62 -17.91 24.46
N SER A 283 0.19 -19.18 24.42
CA SER A 283 0.85 -20.19 23.59
C SER A 283 0.47 -20.00 22.13
N LEU A 284 1.44 -19.51 21.34
CA LEU A 284 1.35 -19.33 19.88
C LEU A 284 2.06 -20.46 19.12
N ALA A 285 2.38 -21.57 19.79
CA ALA A 285 3.05 -22.71 19.19
C ALA A 285 2.23 -23.26 18.02
N GLY A 286 2.83 -23.32 16.83
CA GLY A 286 2.19 -23.79 15.60
C GLY A 286 1.42 -22.72 14.80
N ASN A 287 1.35 -21.48 15.29
CA ASN A 287 0.76 -20.37 14.53
C ASN A 287 1.63 -20.03 13.32
N GLN A 288 1.02 -19.97 12.15
CA GLN A 288 1.69 -19.66 10.89
C GLN A 288 0.95 -18.58 10.10
N CYS A 289 1.68 -17.99 9.16
CA CYS A 289 1.14 -17.06 8.18
C CYS A 289 1.34 -17.67 6.79
N GLN A 290 0.27 -17.79 6.04
CA GLN A 290 0.28 -18.36 4.69
C GLN A 290 -0.21 -17.31 3.69
N LEU A 291 0.45 -17.26 2.54
CA LEU A 291 0.00 -16.45 1.41
C LEU A 291 -0.99 -17.29 0.58
N VAL A 292 -2.25 -16.87 0.55
CA VAL A 292 -3.32 -17.56 -0.19
C VAL A 292 -3.36 -17.11 -1.64
N TRP A 293 -3.25 -15.80 -1.87
CA TRP A 293 -3.34 -15.24 -3.21
C TRP A 293 -2.45 -14.01 -3.35
N GLU A 294 -1.86 -13.86 -4.53
CA GLU A 294 -1.04 -12.71 -4.93
C GLU A 294 -1.26 -12.49 -6.42
N GLY A 295 -1.62 -11.27 -6.82
CA GLY A 295 -1.83 -10.97 -8.23
C GLY A 295 -2.15 -9.50 -8.53
N PRO A 296 -2.05 -9.11 -9.81
CA PRO A 296 -2.48 -7.80 -10.27
C PRO A 296 -4.01 -7.67 -10.25
N LEU A 297 -4.49 -6.46 -10.03
CA LEU A 297 -5.90 -6.07 -10.11
C LEU A 297 -6.06 -4.94 -11.13
N ASN A 298 -7.23 -4.89 -11.78
CA ASN A 298 -7.57 -3.79 -12.68
C ASN A 298 -7.80 -2.49 -11.89
N GLU A 299 -8.55 -2.57 -10.78
CA GLU A 299 -8.90 -1.44 -9.92
C GLU A 299 -8.81 -1.86 -8.45
N PRO A 300 -8.57 -0.91 -7.53
CA PRO A 300 -8.63 -1.19 -6.09
C PRO A 300 -10.09 -1.36 -5.65
N HIS A 301 -10.38 -2.43 -4.91
CA HIS A 301 -11.73 -2.71 -4.40
C HIS A 301 -12.01 -2.00 -3.08
N PHE A 302 -10.97 -1.77 -2.29
CA PHE A 302 -11.10 -1.10 -1.01
C PHE A 302 -10.83 0.41 -1.15
N LYS A 303 -11.38 1.20 -0.23
CA LYS A 303 -11.14 2.67 -0.16
C LYS A 303 -10.18 3.07 0.95
N LYS A 304 -10.10 2.27 2.02
CA LYS A 304 -9.23 2.47 3.17
C LYS A 304 -8.68 1.13 3.64
N TRP A 305 -7.64 1.19 4.46
CA TRP A 305 -7.18 0.09 5.30
C TRP A 305 -7.98 0.05 6.60
#